data_AF-A0A1F4UZ27-F1
#
_entry.id   AF-A0A1F4UZ27-F1
#
_cell.length_a   1.000
_cell.length_b   1.000
_cell.length_c   1.000
_cell.angle_alpha   90.00
_cell.angle_beta   90.00
_cell.angle_gamma   90.00
#
_symmetry.space_group_name_H-M   'P 1'
#
loop_
_entity.id
_entity.type
_entity.pdbx_description
1 polymer ?
#
loop_
_entity_poly.entity_id
_entity_poly.type
_entity_poly.pdbx_seq_one_letter_code
_entity_poly.pdbx_strand_id
1 'polypeptide(L)'
;MTSFDKKLLFKYLQEEIKGLVQDGLILLSHAKEHEGEISDFSYLVFPFSKAYEGFLKKFFLDLGLIREDEYYSDEIRIGRILNPGYLEEHKSVYKFLSQHEKGGEVFTKKLWEIWRKGRNQVFHYFPHNFRKLSYEEAKQIIDEILDIMSECVSRCYIGSNNKHIMNAVSTIM
;
A
#
# COMPACT_ATOMS: atom_id res chain seq x y z
N MET A 1 -3.42 11.83 -17.05
CA MET A 1 -3.12 11.40 -15.66
C MET A 1 -4.26 11.91 -14.78
N THR A 2 -5.05 11.00 -14.22
CA THR A 2 -6.06 11.36 -13.22
C THR A 2 -5.33 11.87 -11.98
N SER A 3 -5.47 13.16 -11.68
CA SER A 3 -4.95 13.74 -10.44
C SER A 3 -5.77 13.20 -9.28
N PHE A 4 -5.29 12.16 -8.61
CA PHE A 4 -5.94 11.64 -7.40
C PHE A 4 -5.84 12.66 -6.25
N ASP A 5 -6.89 12.74 -5.44
CA ASP A 5 -7.00 13.77 -4.40
C ASP A 5 -6.22 13.40 -3.14
N LYS A 6 -5.01 13.95 -3.02
CA LYS A 6 -4.15 13.81 -1.84
C LYS A 6 -4.82 14.31 -0.55
N LYS A 7 -5.76 15.27 -0.61
CA LYS A 7 -6.51 15.73 0.57
C LYS A 7 -7.47 14.66 1.07
N LEU A 8 -8.11 13.94 0.15
CA LEU A 8 -9.01 12.84 0.50
C LEU A 8 -8.26 11.70 1.15
N LEU A 9 -7.09 11.34 0.61
CA LEU A 9 -6.18 10.38 1.22
C LEU A 9 -5.83 10.81 2.66
N PHE A 10 -5.34 12.04 2.84
CA PHE A 10 -4.96 12.55 4.16
C PHE A 10 -6.12 12.55 5.17
N LYS A 11 -7.37 12.72 4.73
CA LYS A 11 -8.54 12.61 5.60
C LYS A 11 -8.82 11.16 6.03
N TYR A 12 -8.54 10.20 5.15
CA TYR A 12 -8.78 8.79 5.40
C TYR A 12 -7.72 8.14 6.32
N LEU A 13 -6.46 8.57 6.23
CA LEU A 13 -5.36 7.99 7.01
C LEU A 13 -5.58 8.17 8.52
N GLN A 14 -5.17 7.14 9.29
CA GLN A 14 -5.04 7.24 10.75
C GLN A 14 -3.86 8.17 11.12
N GLU A 15 -3.91 8.79 12.30
CA GLU A 15 -2.91 9.80 12.71
C GLU A 15 -1.48 9.26 12.70
N GLU A 16 -1.28 8.00 13.10
CA GLU A 16 0.03 7.35 13.11
C GLU A 16 0.57 7.16 11.68
N ILE A 17 -0.32 6.86 10.72
CA ILE A 17 0.02 6.71 9.31
C ILE A 17 0.32 8.08 8.69
N LYS A 18 -0.41 9.14 9.07
CA LYS A 18 -0.08 10.52 8.66
C LYS A 18 1.30 10.92 9.16
N GLY A 19 1.63 10.60 10.41
CA GLY A 19 2.95 10.85 10.99
C GLY A 19 4.07 10.22 10.15
N LEU A 20 3.94 8.94 9.78
CA LEU A 20 4.91 8.27 8.91
C LEU A 20 5.09 8.96 7.55
N VAL A 21 4.00 9.40 6.92
CA VAL A 21 4.07 10.12 5.64
C VAL A 21 4.76 11.48 5.83
N GLN A 22 4.45 12.21 6.89
CA GLN A 22 5.05 13.51 7.18
C GLN A 22 6.54 13.38 7.48
N ASP A 23 6.94 12.43 8.32
CA ASP A 23 8.35 12.14 8.63
C ASP A 23 9.10 11.73 7.36
N GLY A 24 8.51 10.88 6.52
CA GLY A 24 9.09 10.50 5.24
C GLY A 24 9.30 11.68 4.29
N LEU A 25 8.36 12.64 4.25
CA LEU A 25 8.50 13.86 3.44
C LEU A 25 9.62 14.77 3.97
N ILE A 26 9.77 14.87 5.28
CA ILE A 26 10.89 15.59 5.91
C ILE A 26 12.21 14.93 5.51
N LEU A 27 12.33 13.61 5.67
CA LEU A 27 13.53 12.87 5.27
C LEU A 27 13.87 13.04 3.78
N LEU A 28 12.87 12.97 2.91
CA LEU A 28 13.04 13.18 1.47
C LEU A 28 13.62 14.57 1.18
N SER A 29 13.13 15.62 1.87
CA SER A 29 13.63 16.99 1.69
C SER A 29 15.10 17.14 2.11
N HIS A 30 15.48 16.59 3.27
CA HIS A 30 16.86 16.64 3.75
C HIS A 30 17.82 15.82 2.90
N ALA A 31 17.40 14.64 2.46
CA ALA A 31 18.25 13.76 1.66
C ALA A 31 18.63 14.36 0.30
N LYS A 32 17.80 15.25 -0.26
CA LYS A 32 18.12 15.97 -1.50
C LYS A 32 19.32 16.90 -1.33
N GLU A 33 19.52 17.46 -0.14
CA GLU A 33 20.66 18.33 0.18
C GLU A 33 21.98 17.55 0.27
N HIS A 34 21.93 16.22 0.38
CA HIS A 34 23.08 15.34 0.50
C HIS A 34 23.19 14.39 -0.72
N GLU A 35 22.59 14.80 -1.83
CA GLU A 35 22.71 14.11 -3.11
C GLU A 35 24.18 14.10 -3.56
N GLY A 36 24.77 12.90 -3.66
CA GLY A 36 26.19 12.69 -3.95
C GLY A 36 27.02 12.17 -2.77
N GLU A 37 26.55 12.34 -1.54
CA GLU A 37 27.20 11.80 -0.33
C GLU A 37 26.62 10.43 0.07
N ILE A 38 25.31 10.28 -0.13
CA ILE A 38 24.57 9.07 0.19
C ILE A 38 24.61 8.11 -1.00
N SER A 39 25.10 6.90 -0.76
CA SER A 39 25.24 5.90 -1.83
C SER A 39 23.97 5.09 -2.11
N ASP A 40 23.01 5.06 -1.18
CA ASP A 40 21.76 4.31 -1.30
C ASP A 40 20.62 5.03 -0.56
N PHE A 41 19.58 5.38 -1.30
CA PHE A 41 18.40 6.11 -0.82
C PHE A 41 17.24 5.18 -0.45
N SER A 42 17.45 3.85 -0.42
CA SER A 42 16.42 2.87 -0.04
C SER A 42 15.76 3.14 1.32
N TYR A 43 16.48 3.76 2.25
CA TYR A 43 15.95 4.14 3.56
C TYR A 43 14.81 5.17 3.48
N LEU A 44 14.80 6.03 2.45
CA LEU A 44 13.74 7.03 2.27
C LEU A 44 12.37 6.40 2.02
N VAL A 45 12.35 5.20 1.44
CA VAL A 45 11.11 4.48 1.13
C VAL A 45 10.48 3.91 2.40
N PHE A 46 11.25 3.70 3.48
CA PHE A 46 10.81 2.95 4.65
C PHE A 46 9.56 3.52 5.35
N PRO A 47 9.45 4.82 5.65
CA PRO A 47 8.24 5.38 6.25
C PRO A 47 7.01 5.18 5.37
N PHE A 48 7.16 5.35 4.05
CA PHE A 48 6.07 5.19 3.08
C PHE A 48 5.65 3.73 2.91
N SER A 49 6.59 2.79 2.92
CA SER A 49 6.29 1.36 2.90
C SER A 49 5.55 0.91 4.15
N LYS A 50 5.95 1.42 5.33
CA LYS A 50 5.23 1.16 6.58
C LYS A 50 3.84 1.79 6.58
N ALA A 51 3.72 3.02 6.08
CA ALA A 51 2.45 3.70 5.89
C ALA A 51 1.52 2.92 4.95
N TYR A 52 2.06 2.40 3.85
CA TYR A 52 1.30 1.63 2.87
C TYR A 52 0.81 0.29 3.44
N GLU A 53 1.64 -0.40 4.23
CA GLU A 53 1.25 -1.66 4.87
C GLU A 53 0.11 -1.44 5.87
N GLY A 54 0.20 -0.40 6.70
CA GLY A 54 -0.89 -0.01 7.62
C GLY A 54 -2.15 0.46 6.90
N PHE A 55 -1.99 1.26 5.83
CA PHE A 55 -3.07 1.68 4.96
C PHE A 55 -3.81 0.47 4.36
N LEU A 56 -3.10 -0.49 3.77
CA LEU A 56 -3.71 -1.67 3.15
C LEU A 56 -4.45 -2.52 4.19
N LYS A 57 -3.91 -2.70 5.39
CA LYS A 57 -4.62 -3.39 6.49
C LYS A 57 -5.95 -2.70 6.79
N LYS A 58 -5.95 -1.38 6.99
CA LYS A 58 -7.17 -0.63 7.29
C LYS A 58 -8.15 -0.61 6.12
N PHE A 59 -7.64 -0.47 4.90
CA PHE A 59 -8.43 -0.49 3.67
C PHE A 59 -9.12 -1.84 3.47
N PHE A 60 -8.42 -2.96 3.67
CA PHE A 60 -9.02 -4.29 3.59
C PHE A 60 -10.04 -4.53 4.69
N LEU A 61 -9.83 -4.01 5.90
CA LEU A 61 -10.83 -4.06 6.98
C LEU A 61 -12.10 -3.29 6.58
N ASP A 62 -11.95 -2.09 6.04
CA ASP A 62 -13.10 -1.25 5.63
C ASP A 62 -13.88 -1.84 4.45
N LEU A 63 -13.22 -2.63 3.61
CA LEU A 63 -13.85 -3.41 2.55
C LEU A 63 -14.43 -4.75 3.05
N GLY A 64 -14.26 -5.10 4.33
CA GLY A 64 -14.68 -6.39 4.89
C GLY A 64 -13.88 -7.59 4.39
N LEU A 65 -12.70 -7.37 3.78
CA LEU A 65 -11.84 -8.43 3.23
C LEU A 65 -10.99 -9.11 4.31
N ILE A 66 -10.83 -8.45 5.46
CA ILE A 66 -10.29 -9.02 6.70
C ILE A 66 -11.20 -8.61 7.87
N ARG A 67 -11.22 -9.41 8.93
CA ARG A 67 -11.96 -9.10 10.16
C ARG A 67 -11.15 -8.22 11.12
N GLU A 68 -11.82 -7.68 12.13
CA GLU A 68 -11.18 -6.82 13.15
C GLU A 68 -10.12 -7.57 13.99
N ASP A 69 -10.39 -8.83 14.36
CA ASP A 69 -9.42 -9.69 15.05
C ASP A 69 -8.17 -9.93 14.19
N GLU A 70 -8.34 -10.01 12.88
CA GLU A 70 -7.25 -10.15 11.91
C GLU A 70 -6.45 -8.86 11.70
N TYR A 71 -7.11 -7.70 11.80
CA TYR A 71 -6.47 -6.39 11.70
C TYR A 71 -5.50 -6.14 12.87
N TYR A 72 -5.91 -6.49 14.10
CA TYR A 72 -5.08 -6.36 15.31
C TYR A 72 -4.10 -7.53 15.54
N SER A 73 -4.16 -8.56 14.71
CA SER A 73 -3.28 -9.73 14.80
C SER A 73 -1.94 -9.53 14.08
N ASP A 74 -0.91 -10.20 14.60
CA ASP A 74 0.41 -10.32 13.97
C ASP A 74 0.45 -11.37 12.84
N GLU A 75 -0.61 -12.17 12.67
CA GLU A 75 -0.66 -13.27 11.71
C GLU A 75 -0.91 -12.80 10.27
N ILE A 76 -1.66 -11.70 10.08
CA ILE A 76 -1.94 -11.19 8.74
C ILE A 76 -0.73 -10.45 8.17
N ARG A 77 -0.20 -11.04 7.10
CA ARG A 77 0.86 -10.46 6.27
C ARG A 77 0.25 -10.02 4.94
N ILE A 78 0.26 -8.70 4.69
CA ILE A 78 -0.19 -8.12 3.41
C ILE A 78 0.46 -8.83 2.22
N GLY A 79 1.77 -9.09 2.34
CA GLY A 79 2.55 -9.78 1.32
C GLY A 79 2.10 -11.20 0.96
N ARG A 80 1.30 -11.84 1.81
CA ARG A 80 0.75 -13.18 1.58
C ARG A 80 -0.66 -13.08 0.98
N ILE A 81 -1.53 -12.32 1.63
CA ILE A 81 -2.94 -12.21 1.22
C ILE A 81 -3.15 -11.45 -0.10
N LEU A 82 -2.23 -10.54 -0.44
CA LEU A 82 -2.28 -9.73 -1.67
C LEU A 82 -1.42 -10.32 -2.79
N ASN A 83 -0.86 -11.51 -2.63
CA ASN A 83 0.06 -12.08 -3.61
C ASN A 83 -0.69 -12.97 -4.62
N PRO A 84 -0.57 -12.73 -5.94
CA PRO A 84 -1.19 -13.53 -6.99
C PRO A 84 -0.71 -14.98 -7.02
N GLY A 85 0.39 -15.34 -6.35
CA GLY A 85 0.85 -16.72 -6.21
C GLY A 85 0.10 -17.54 -5.17
N TYR A 86 -0.74 -16.91 -4.34
CA TYR A 86 -1.46 -17.56 -3.23
C TYR A 86 -2.99 -17.49 -3.43
N LEU A 87 -3.47 -17.79 -4.64
CA LEU A 87 -4.92 -17.71 -4.98
C LEU A 87 -5.77 -18.79 -4.29
N GLU A 88 -5.19 -19.97 -4.03
CA GLU A 88 -5.89 -21.10 -3.41
C GLU A 88 -5.94 -21.02 -1.88
N GLU A 89 -5.33 -19.99 -1.27
CA GLU A 89 -5.48 -19.77 0.16
C GLU A 89 -6.89 -19.26 0.47
N HIS A 90 -7.50 -19.80 1.53
CA HIS A 90 -8.87 -19.50 1.99
C HIS A 90 -9.14 -17.99 2.22
N LYS A 91 -8.12 -17.14 2.23
CA LYS A 91 -8.20 -15.70 2.48
C LYS A 91 -7.37 -14.87 1.49
N SER A 92 -7.30 -15.32 0.24
CA SER A 92 -6.62 -14.56 -0.82
C SER A 92 -7.37 -13.27 -1.14
N VAL A 93 -6.99 -12.17 -0.49
CA VAL A 93 -7.49 -10.82 -0.80
C VAL A 93 -7.27 -10.49 -2.27
N TYR A 94 -6.17 -10.95 -2.87
CA TYR A 94 -5.94 -10.79 -4.30
C TYR A 94 -7.07 -11.40 -5.15
N LYS A 95 -7.46 -12.65 -4.87
CA LYS A 95 -8.52 -13.33 -5.61
C LYS A 95 -9.85 -12.59 -5.48
N PHE A 96 -10.23 -12.20 -4.27
CA PHE A 96 -11.48 -11.47 -4.05
C PHE A 96 -11.49 -10.09 -4.72
N LEU A 97 -10.44 -9.30 -4.52
CA LEU A 97 -10.38 -7.94 -5.05
C LEU A 97 -10.28 -7.93 -6.59
N SER A 98 -9.57 -8.89 -7.19
CA SER A 98 -9.46 -8.98 -8.66
C SER A 98 -10.78 -9.27 -9.35
N GLN A 99 -11.72 -9.93 -8.66
CA GLN A 99 -13.05 -10.28 -9.17
C GLN A 99 -14.11 -9.22 -8.82
N HIS A 100 -13.82 -8.30 -7.89
CA HIS A 100 -14.75 -7.26 -7.47
C HIS A 100 -14.81 -6.12 -8.49
N GLU A 101 -16.00 -5.57 -8.77
CA GLU A 101 -16.22 -4.53 -9.81
C GLU A 101 -15.32 -3.29 -9.64
N LYS A 102 -15.09 -2.87 -8.39
CA LYS A 102 -14.26 -1.70 -8.05
C LYS A 102 -12.76 -2.02 -7.93
N GLY A 103 -12.45 -3.30 -7.72
CA GLY A 103 -11.09 -3.80 -7.63
C GLY A 103 -10.59 -4.12 -9.02
N GLY A 104 -11.08 -5.19 -9.64
CA GLY A 104 -10.66 -5.64 -10.95
C GLY A 104 -9.21 -6.13 -10.96
N GLU A 105 -8.88 -6.99 -11.93
CA GLU A 105 -7.56 -7.63 -11.99
C GLU A 105 -6.42 -6.62 -12.12
N VAL A 106 -6.57 -5.63 -13.01
CA VAL A 106 -5.53 -4.63 -13.31
C VAL A 106 -5.14 -3.83 -12.07
N PHE A 107 -6.12 -3.33 -11.32
CA PHE A 107 -5.85 -2.52 -10.14
C PHE A 107 -5.40 -3.37 -8.94
N THR A 108 -5.95 -4.57 -8.78
CA THR A 108 -5.47 -5.51 -7.75
C THR A 108 -4.00 -5.89 -7.97
N LYS A 109 -3.62 -6.18 -9.22
CA LYS A 109 -2.21 -6.40 -9.60
C LYS A 109 -1.34 -5.18 -9.31
N LYS A 110 -1.84 -3.97 -9.56
CA LYS A 110 -1.12 -2.73 -9.26
C LYS A 110 -0.84 -2.58 -7.74
N LEU A 111 -1.81 -2.91 -6.87
CA LEU A 111 -1.59 -2.91 -5.41
C LEU A 111 -0.47 -3.86 -5.01
N TRP A 112 -0.53 -5.10 -5.52
CA TRP A 112 0.50 -6.10 -5.26
C TRP A 112 1.88 -5.64 -5.74
N GLU A 113 1.98 -5.17 -6.98
CA GLU A 113 3.27 -4.77 -7.57
C GLU A 113 3.90 -3.59 -6.83
N ILE A 114 3.10 -2.62 -6.37
CA ILE A 114 3.62 -1.49 -5.59
C ILE A 114 4.07 -1.95 -4.21
N TRP A 115 3.34 -2.85 -3.55
CA TRP A 115 3.78 -3.45 -2.29
C TRP A 115 5.09 -4.24 -2.48
N ARG A 116 5.16 -5.04 -3.54
CA ARG A 116 6.35 -5.83 -3.89
C ARG A 116 7.54 -4.92 -4.19
N LYS A 117 7.36 -3.87 -4.99
CA LYS A 117 8.42 -2.92 -5.33
C LYS A 117 8.88 -2.14 -4.11
N GLY A 118 7.97 -1.46 -3.41
CA GLY A 118 8.30 -0.53 -2.33
C GLY A 118 8.66 -1.17 -1.00
N ARG A 119 8.06 -2.33 -0.68
CA ARG A 119 8.27 -3.00 0.61
C ARG A 119 9.11 -4.26 0.47
N ASN A 120 8.84 -5.13 -0.50
CA ASN A 120 9.60 -6.37 -0.60
C ASN A 120 11.01 -6.12 -1.18
N GLN A 121 11.10 -5.63 -2.42
CA GLN A 121 12.36 -5.53 -3.14
C GLN A 121 13.34 -4.51 -2.57
N VAL A 122 12.85 -3.39 -2.04
CA VAL A 122 13.70 -2.33 -1.46
C VAL A 122 14.50 -2.82 -0.25
N PHE A 123 13.92 -3.70 0.57
CA PHE A 123 14.54 -4.14 1.83
C PHE A 123 15.15 -5.54 1.77
N HIS A 124 15.03 -6.25 0.65
CA HIS A 124 15.67 -7.55 0.47
C HIS A 124 17.08 -7.41 -0.10
N TYR A 125 18.06 -7.96 0.62
CA TYR A 125 19.42 -8.12 0.12
C TYR A 125 19.52 -9.35 -0.78
N PHE A 126 19.87 -9.15 -2.06
CA PHE A 126 20.17 -10.22 -3.00
C PHE A 126 21.67 -10.22 -3.33
N PRO A 127 22.45 -11.23 -2.93
CA PRO A 127 23.90 -11.25 -3.15
C PRO A 127 24.31 -11.13 -4.64
N HIS A 128 23.46 -11.63 -5.54
CA HIS A 128 23.68 -11.63 -6.99
C HIS A 128 23.07 -10.40 -7.69
N ASN A 129 22.35 -9.54 -6.95
CA ASN A 129 21.68 -8.37 -7.47
C ASN A 129 21.53 -7.32 -6.37
N PHE A 130 22.67 -6.84 -5.86
CA PHE A 130 22.66 -5.81 -4.83
C PHE A 130 22.13 -4.51 -5.44
N ARG A 131 20.88 -4.20 -5.11
CA ARG A 131 20.17 -3.05 -5.64
C ARG A 131 20.27 -1.89 -4.66
N LYS A 132 20.97 -0.84 -5.07
CA LYS A 132 20.88 0.48 -4.44
C LYS A 132 19.83 1.30 -5.16
N LEU A 133 19.22 2.25 -4.47
CA LEU A 133 18.36 3.25 -5.10
C LEU A 133 19.07 4.59 -5.15
N SER A 134 19.01 5.24 -6.31
CA SER A 134 19.23 6.69 -6.40
C SER A 134 18.10 7.44 -5.71
N TYR A 135 18.33 8.73 -5.43
CA TYR A 135 17.30 9.61 -4.88
C TYR A 135 16.02 9.61 -5.74
N GLU A 136 16.16 9.74 -7.06
CA GLU A 136 15.01 9.80 -7.98
C GLU A 136 14.25 8.46 -8.05
N GLU A 137 14.94 7.32 -7.99
CA GLU A 137 14.27 6.02 -7.92
C GLU A 137 13.50 5.83 -6.62
N ALA A 138 14.09 6.24 -5.49
CA ALA A 138 13.41 6.20 -4.19
C ALA A 138 12.17 7.12 -4.21
N LYS A 139 12.32 8.35 -4.71
CA LYS A 139 11.21 9.30 -4.88
C LYS A 139 10.11 8.75 -5.78
N GLN A 140 10.46 8.12 -6.90
CA GLN A 140 9.46 7.52 -7.80
C GLN A 140 8.66 6.41 -7.09
N ILE A 141 9.32 5.55 -6.31
CA ILE A 141 8.62 4.51 -5.53
C ILE A 141 7.68 5.14 -4.50
N ILE A 142 8.13 6.20 -3.82
CA ILE A 142 7.32 6.95 -2.85
C ILE A 142 6.08 7.54 -3.53
N ASP A 143 6.24 8.19 -4.68
CA ASP A 143 5.14 8.78 -5.44
C ASP A 143 4.15 7.69 -5.88
N GLU A 144 4.62 6.55 -6.37
CA GLU A 144 3.77 5.40 -6.73
C GLU A 144 2.96 4.86 -5.53
N ILE A 145 3.58 4.78 -4.35
CA ILE A 145 2.91 4.39 -3.09
C ILE A 145 1.80 5.39 -2.74
N LEU A 146 2.11 6.68 -2.74
CA LEU A 146 1.13 7.72 -2.40
C LEU A 146 -0.03 7.75 -3.40
N ASP A 147 0.27 7.62 -4.69
CA ASP A 147 -0.72 7.62 -5.76
C ASP A 147 -1.66 6.43 -5.67
N ILE A 148 -1.14 5.21 -5.39
CA ILE A 148 -2.03 4.05 -5.27
C ILE A 148 -2.91 4.11 -4.03
N MET A 149 -2.41 4.62 -2.90
CA MET A 149 -3.25 4.87 -1.72
C MET A 149 -4.35 5.89 -2.05
N SER A 150 -4.00 6.97 -2.75
CA SER A 150 -4.97 7.99 -3.15
C SER A 150 -6.00 7.46 -4.15
N GLU A 151 -5.59 6.57 -5.06
CA GLU A 151 -6.46 5.88 -6.01
C GLU A 151 -7.44 4.94 -5.30
N CYS A 152 -6.98 4.15 -4.32
CA CYS A 152 -7.83 3.30 -3.48
C CYS A 152 -8.96 4.10 -2.82
N VAL A 153 -8.60 5.20 -2.16
CA VAL A 153 -9.58 6.06 -1.50
C VAL A 153 -10.50 6.70 -2.54
N SER A 154 -10.00 7.17 -3.67
CA SER A 154 -10.84 7.80 -4.70
C SER A 154 -11.85 6.81 -5.32
N ARG A 155 -11.45 5.56 -5.53
CA ARG A 155 -12.32 4.49 -6.07
C ARG A 155 -13.37 4.01 -5.05
N CYS A 156 -13.03 3.99 -3.77
CA CYS A 156 -13.86 3.37 -2.73
C CYS A 156 -14.59 4.37 -1.81
N TYR A 157 -14.13 5.62 -1.72
CA TYR A 157 -14.60 6.64 -0.76
C TYR A 157 -15.60 7.65 -1.37
N ILE A 158 -15.90 7.59 -2.68
CA ILE A 158 -17.09 8.28 -3.22
C ILE A 158 -18.33 7.44 -2.84
N GLY A 159 -18.78 7.63 -1.62
CA GLY A 159 -19.95 6.96 -1.08
C GLY A 159 -20.02 7.09 0.42
N SER A 160 -20.11 8.32 0.92
CA SER A 160 -20.35 8.67 2.34
C SER A 160 -21.68 8.14 2.92
N ASN A 161 -22.24 7.06 2.37
CA ASN A 161 -23.44 6.36 2.80
C ASN A 161 -23.46 4.84 2.46
N ASN A 162 -22.37 4.25 1.93
CA ASN A 162 -22.46 2.90 1.38
C ASN A 162 -22.27 1.79 2.43
N LYS A 163 -23.39 1.38 3.03
CA LYS A 163 -23.63 0.03 3.59
C LYS A 163 -23.54 -1.09 2.53
N HIS A 164 -23.06 -0.83 1.31
CA HIS A 164 -23.18 -1.73 0.16
C HIS A 164 -21.99 -2.67 -0.08
N ILE A 165 -20.92 -2.63 0.73
CA ILE A 165 -19.85 -3.65 0.65
C ILE A 165 -20.07 -4.78 1.68
N MET A 166 -21.10 -4.69 2.54
CA MET A 166 -21.40 -5.76 3.51
C MET A 166 -22.12 -6.98 2.91
N ASN A 167 -22.77 -6.87 1.73
CA ASN A 167 -23.61 -7.97 1.22
C ASN A 167 -22.85 -9.05 0.43
N ALA A 168 -21.58 -8.84 0.08
CA ALA A 168 -20.81 -9.82 -0.71
C ALA A 168 -19.93 -10.75 0.14
N VAL A 169 -19.62 -10.39 1.38
CA VAL A 169 -18.72 -11.18 2.25
C VAL A 169 -19.50 -12.13 3.17
N SER A 170 -20.76 -11.81 3.49
CA SER A 170 -21.61 -12.61 4.39
C SER A 170 -22.12 -13.94 3.79
N THR A 171 -21.81 -14.25 2.53
CA THR A 171 -22.30 -15.47 1.85
C THR A 171 -21.21 -16.54 1.71
N ILE A 172 -19.96 -16.27 2.11
CA ILE A 172 -18.81 -17.18 1.89
C ILE A 172 -17.91 -17.32 3.16
N MET A 173 -18.39 -16.92 4.35
CA MET A 173 -17.86 -17.45 5.63
C MET A 173 -18.87 -18.41 6.23
#